data_AF-A0A920N488-F1
#
_entry.id   AF-A0A920N488-F1
#
_cell.length_a   1.000
_cell.length_b   1.000
_cell.length_c   1.000
_cell.angle_alpha   90.00
_cell.angle_beta   90.00
_cell.angle_gamma   90.00
#
_symmetry.space_group_name_H-M   'P 1'
#
loop_
_entity.id
_entity.type
_entity.pdbx_description
1 polymer ?
#
loop_
_entity_poly.entity_id
_entity_poly.type
_entity_poly.pdbx_seq_one_letter_code
_entity_poly.pdbx_strand_id
1 'polypeptide(L)'
;MSPADSQTVEISPKKHVGNSLGQPVTLRATAHFSDGSSRDVTRGRSSTPRTPRRSGSIPISPIPRASPRPTHRRRPVPDRSRSDRVHRPVYRFQVDLAAEPRQNFIDKEVLDSLTTLGLPVSPIADDATYLRRLTLDLTGRLPTMARVRAFLADVNPKKRQALADELLGSEAFTEYWTLQLATLLRIRPQSGEVEGDSQGAATYHEWLAEQIRRGVGYDQLARSVIRASGDSHEYGPANFYRTTGDPRKQAEFMSELFMGSRLRCANCHNHPLDRWTQDDYHGLAAIFARVDSGRVIEINPSGRVIHPRTLETAVPRIPGEQFLPRTVVDGRDELAKWLTSPDNPFFARAIVNRLWKRMMGRGLVEPADDFRARIRQIIRYCWTSWP
;
A
#
# COMPACT_ATOMS: atom_id res chain seq x y z
N MET A 1 35.80 -14.17 1.94
CA MET A 1 34.35 -14.08 2.27
C MET A 1 33.66 -13.27 1.20
N SER A 2 32.77 -13.91 0.44
CA SER A 2 32.05 -13.31 -0.69
C SER A 2 31.05 -12.25 -0.19
N PRO A 3 30.71 -11.20 -0.97
CA PRO A 3 29.61 -10.28 -0.68
C PRO A 3 28.23 -10.94 -0.46
N ALA A 4 28.14 -12.24 -0.76
CA ALA A 4 26.95 -13.09 -0.62
C ALA A 4 26.41 -13.20 0.82
N ASP A 5 27.22 -12.95 1.86
CA ASP A 5 26.81 -13.13 3.27
C ASP A 5 26.34 -11.84 3.97
N SER A 6 26.19 -10.72 3.25
CA SER A 6 25.63 -9.50 3.87
C SER A 6 24.16 -9.73 4.27
N GLN A 7 23.72 -9.20 5.41
CA GLN A 7 22.30 -9.16 5.79
C GLN A 7 21.61 -7.92 5.22
N THR A 8 22.28 -6.76 5.24
CA THR A 8 21.73 -5.52 4.68
C THR A 8 22.82 -4.61 4.09
N VAL A 9 22.49 -3.72 3.13
CA VAL A 9 23.44 -2.76 2.54
C VAL A 9 22.91 -1.33 2.61
N GLU A 10 23.39 -0.50 3.52
CA GLU A 10 22.97 0.89 3.70
C GLU A 10 23.69 1.84 2.73
N ILE A 11 22.98 2.80 2.14
CA ILE A 11 23.57 3.88 1.32
C ILE A 11 23.45 5.21 2.07
N SER A 12 24.54 5.97 2.11
CA SER A 12 24.59 7.33 2.64
C SER A 12 25.19 8.33 1.61
N PRO A 13 24.80 9.61 1.64
CA PRO A 13 23.72 10.16 2.45
C PRO A 13 22.36 9.65 1.96
N LYS A 14 21.43 9.39 2.90
CA LYS A 14 20.06 8.92 2.59
C LYS A 14 19.25 9.98 1.82
N LYS A 15 19.62 11.25 1.96
CA LYS A 15 19.04 12.42 1.31
C LYS A 15 20.18 13.39 1.00
N HIS A 16 20.14 13.98 -0.19
CA HIS A 16 21.02 15.08 -0.55
C HIS A 16 20.18 16.15 -1.23
N VAL A 17 20.28 17.39 -0.74
CA VAL A 17 19.72 18.58 -1.39
C VAL A 17 20.92 19.37 -1.88
N GLY A 18 21.08 19.43 -3.20
CA GLY A 18 22.17 20.18 -3.82
C GLY A 18 21.79 21.65 -3.95
N ASN A 19 22.77 22.54 -3.79
CA ASN A 19 22.57 23.98 -3.91
C ASN A 19 22.74 24.48 -5.36
N SER A 20 23.34 23.66 -6.23
CA SER A 20 23.55 23.99 -7.65
C SER A 20 23.54 22.75 -8.54
N LEU A 21 23.20 22.96 -9.82
CA LEU A 21 23.34 21.93 -10.85
C LEU A 21 24.83 21.60 -11.07
N GLY A 22 25.15 20.32 -11.18
CA GLY A 22 26.52 19.84 -11.37
C GLY A 22 27.28 19.51 -10.09
N GLN A 23 26.74 19.84 -8.90
CA GLN A 23 27.38 19.52 -7.62
C GLN A 23 27.51 17.99 -7.45
N PRO A 24 28.72 17.43 -7.32
CA PRO A 24 28.88 16.00 -7.15
C PRO A 24 28.39 15.56 -5.77
N VAL A 25 27.70 14.42 -5.72
CA VAL A 25 27.29 13.76 -4.46
C VAL A 25 28.08 12.48 -4.32
N THR A 26 28.82 12.35 -3.23
CA THR A 26 29.50 11.11 -2.87
C THR A 26 28.51 10.18 -2.18
N LEU A 27 28.24 9.02 -2.79
CA LEU A 27 27.45 7.96 -2.17
C LEU A 27 28.40 6.93 -1.55
N ARG A 28 28.13 6.54 -0.31
CA ARG A 28 28.82 5.46 0.40
C ARG A 28 27.86 4.30 0.64
N ALA A 29 28.26 3.10 0.27
CA ALA A 29 27.50 1.88 0.54
C ALA A 29 28.20 1.06 1.65
N THR A 30 27.49 0.78 2.73
CA THR A 30 27.97 0.00 3.87
C THR A 30 27.17 -1.30 3.97
N ALA A 31 27.82 -2.45 3.81
CA ALA A 31 27.22 -3.76 4.02
C ALA A 31 27.33 -4.16 5.50
N HIS A 32 26.23 -4.60 6.09
CA HIS A 32 26.13 -5.15 7.44
C HIS A 32 25.98 -6.67 7.32
N PHE A 33 26.81 -7.44 8.03
CA PHE A 33 26.90 -8.90 7.97
C PHE A 33 26.26 -9.55 9.20
N SER A 34 25.95 -10.85 9.11
CA SER A 34 25.32 -11.63 10.19
C SER A 34 26.17 -11.77 11.43
N ASP A 35 27.48 -11.63 11.31
CA ASP A 35 28.45 -11.61 12.41
C ASP A 35 28.52 -10.23 13.12
N GLY A 36 27.64 -9.29 12.76
CA GLY A 36 27.62 -7.93 13.29
C GLY A 36 28.66 -6.99 12.67
N SER A 37 29.53 -7.49 11.78
CA SER A 37 30.53 -6.65 11.12
C SER A 37 29.89 -5.76 10.05
N SER A 38 30.56 -4.63 9.77
CA SER A 38 30.17 -3.69 8.72
C SER A 38 31.36 -3.43 7.79
N ARG A 39 31.14 -3.39 6.47
CA ARG A 39 32.19 -3.09 5.49
C ARG A 39 31.72 -2.10 4.45
N ASP A 40 32.62 -1.19 4.08
CA ASP A 40 32.42 -0.30 2.94
C ASP A 40 32.50 -1.11 1.64
N VAL A 41 31.39 -1.18 0.93
CA VAL A 41 31.24 -1.91 -0.34
C VAL A 41 31.03 -0.95 -1.53
N THR A 42 31.35 0.34 -1.35
CA THR A 42 31.12 1.38 -2.36
C THR A 42 31.81 1.06 -3.70
N ARG A 43 33.03 0.49 -3.66
CA ARG A 43 33.82 0.15 -4.86
C ARG A 43 33.38 -1.16 -5.55
N GLY A 44 32.57 -1.99 -4.90
CA GLY A 44 32.16 -3.31 -5.41
C GLY A 44 30.88 -3.31 -6.26
N ARG A 45 30.26 -2.15 -6.50
CA ARG A 45 29.00 -2.03 -7.25
C ARG A 45 29.20 -1.50 -8.67
N SER A 46 28.57 -2.15 -9.64
CA SER A 46 28.23 -1.53 -10.92
C SER A 46 26.94 -0.72 -10.74
N SER A 47 27.06 0.59 -10.51
CA SER A 47 25.92 1.48 -10.74
C SER A 47 25.71 1.59 -12.25
N THR A 48 24.56 1.11 -12.74
CA THR A 48 24.08 1.48 -14.08
C THR A 48 23.13 2.66 -13.89
N PRO A 49 23.56 3.91 -14.16
CA PRO A 49 22.59 4.97 -14.33
C PRO A 49 21.75 4.61 -15.57
N ARG A 50 20.53 5.16 -15.68
CA ARG A 50 19.71 5.02 -16.90
C ARG A 50 20.38 5.65 -18.14
N THR A 51 21.57 6.20 -17.99
CA THR A 51 22.55 6.63 -18.99
C THR A 51 23.94 6.06 -18.59
N PRO A 52 24.69 5.44 -19.50
CA PRO A 52 25.92 4.73 -19.12
C PRO A 52 27.07 5.71 -18.87
N ARG A 53 27.73 5.65 -17.71
CA ARG A 53 29.17 6.01 -17.55
C ARG A 53 29.76 5.50 -16.22
N ARG A 54 31.03 5.09 -16.30
CA ARG A 54 31.88 4.54 -15.22
C ARG A 54 32.49 5.67 -14.39
N SER A 55 31.99 5.93 -13.19
CA SER A 55 32.75 6.50 -12.05
C SER A 55 31.87 6.55 -10.81
N GLY A 56 32.45 6.31 -9.62
CA GLY A 56 31.78 6.39 -8.31
C GLY A 56 31.32 7.78 -7.86
N SER A 57 31.23 8.71 -8.81
CA SER A 57 30.66 10.05 -8.69
C SER A 57 29.65 10.22 -9.82
N ILE A 58 28.41 10.60 -9.47
CA ILE A 58 27.36 10.86 -10.46
C ILE A 58 27.32 12.37 -10.70
N PRO A 59 27.79 12.88 -11.85
CA PRO A 59 27.61 14.28 -12.20
C PRO A 59 26.13 14.57 -12.46
N ILE A 60 25.60 15.66 -11.91
CA ILE A 60 24.22 16.10 -12.13
C ILE A 60 24.13 16.74 -13.54
N SER A 61 23.58 16.00 -14.51
CA SER A 61 23.56 16.40 -15.93
C SER A 61 22.34 17.28 -16.33
N PRO A 62 22.42 18.14 -17.37
CA PRO A 62 21.50 19.27 -17.57
C PRO A 62 20.27 19.06 -18.48
N ILE A 63 20.09 17.95 -19.21
CA ILE A 63 19.11 17.92 -20.33
C ILE A 63 17.88 17.02 -20.10
N PRO A 64 16.64 17.49 -20.39
CA PRO A 64 15.43 16.68 -20.51
C PRO A 64 15.15 16.26 -21.97
N ARG A 65 14.62 15.02 -22.16
CA ARG A 65 14.30 14.26 -23.42
C ARG A 65 15.44 13.32 -23.85
N ALA A 66 15.22 12.10 -24.38
CA ALA A 66 14.10 11.53 -25.11
C ALA A 66 13.92 10.00 -24.85
N SER A 67 12.76 9.44 -25.21
CA SER A 67 12.56 7.99 -25.38
C SER A 67 13.45 7.45 -26.50
N PRO A 68 14.05 6.26 -26.33
CA PRO A 68 13.88 5.22 -27.36
C PRO A 68 13.66 3.80 -26.80
N ARG A 69 13.08 2.96 -27.67
CA ARG A 69 12.69 1.53 -27.55
C ARG A 69 13.69 0.62 -26.80
N PRO A 70 13.20 -0.49 -26.21
CA PRO A 70 14.04 -1.41 -25.44
C PRO A 70 14.89 -2.28 -26.37
N THR A 71 16.21 -2.10 -26.33
CA THR A 71 17.15 -3.13 -26.79
C THR A 71 17.48 -4.03 -25.59
N HIS A 72 16.91 -5.23 -25.59
CA HIS A 72 17.22 -6.26 -24.60
C HIS A 72 18.63 -6.81 -24.82
N ARG A 73 19.54 -6.55 -23.89
CA ARG A 73 20.66 -7.46 -23.58
C ARG A 73 20.64 -7.78 -22.09
N ARG A 74 20.09 -8.94 -21.75
CA ARG A 74 20.11 -9.52 -20.40
C ARG A 74 21.51 -10.06 -20.12
N ARG A 75 22.12 -9.61 -19.02
CA ARG A 75 23.10 -10.41 -18.28
C ARG A 75 22.46 -10.76 -16.93
N PRO A 76 22.42 -12.03 -16.53
CA PRO A 76 21.92 -12.42 -15.22
C PRO A 76 22.95 -11.98 -14.18
N VAL A 77 22.59 -10.99 -13.36
CA VAL A 77 23.29 -10.75 -12.10
C VAL A 77 22.31 -11.19 -11.01
N PRO A 78 22.64 -12.24 -10.24
CA PRO A 78 21.86 -12.60 -9.08
C PRO A 78 22.08 -11.53 -8.00
N ASP A 79 20.96 -11.18 -7.37
CA ASP A 79 20.88 -10.63 -6.02
C ASP A 79 21.04 -9.10 -5.81
N ARG A 80 20.00 -8.53 -5.18
CA ARG A 80 19.94 -7.21 -4.49
C ARG A 80 20.15 -5.92 -5.30
N SER A 81 19.29 -5.67 -6.28
CA SER A 81 19.02 -4.30 -6.74
C SER A 81 18.29 -3.50 -5.63
N ARG A 82 18.90 -2.43 -5.13
CA ARG A 82 18.31 -1.47 -4.18
C ARG A 82 18.14 -0.14 -4.94
N SER A 83 16.92 0.35 -5.10
CA SER A 83 16.65 1.62 -5.79
C SER A 83 16.47 2.73 -4.75
N ASP A 84 17.48 3.56 -4.54
CA ASP A 84 17.36 4.75 -3.70
C ASP A 84 17.09 5.98 -4.58
N ARG A 85 16.11 6.80 -4.18
CA ARG A 85 15.69 7.99 -4.92
C ARG A 85 16.41 9.25 -4.41
N VAL A 86 17.33 9.78 -5.20
CA VAL A 86 17.88 11.13 -5.00
C VAL A 86 16.85 12.15 -5.49
N HIS A 87 16.42 13.06 -4.62
CA HIS A 87 15.44 14.10 -4.96
C HIS A 87 16.16 15.27 -5.62
N ARG A 88 15.56 15.80 -6.70
CA ARG A 88 15.98 17.06 -7.34
C ARG A 88 14.98 18.13 -6.92
N PRO A 89 15.35 19.20 -6.20
CA PRO A 89 14.48 20.36 -6.13
C PRO A 89 14.29 20.88 -7.56
N VAL A 90 13.03 21.06 -7.95
CA VAL A 90 12.65 21.51 -9.31
C VAL A 90 12.79 23.04 -9.41
N TYR A 91 12.88 23.74 -8.28
CA TYR A 91 12.88 25.20 -8.19
C TYR A 91 14.18 25.73 -7.61
N ARG A 92 14.63 26.87 -8.16
CA ARG A 92 15.88 27.58 -7.79
C ARG A 92 15.76 28.46 -6.54
N PHE A 93 14.58 28.53 -5.92
CA PHE A 93 14.32 29.41 -4.78
C PHE A 93 14.10 28.60 -3.52
N GLN A 94 14.73 29.01 -2.42
CA GLN A 94 14.35 28.52 -1.10
C GLN A 94 13.00 29.15 -0.74
N VAL A 95 12.02 28.30 -0.47
CA VAL A 95 10.72 28.72 0.05
C VAL A 95 10.76 28.53 1.55
N ASP A 96 10.66 29.63 2.30
CA ASP A 96 10.49 29.57 3.74
C ASP A 96 9.00 29.42 4.08
N LEU A 97 8.65 28.26 4.63
CA LEU A 97 7.30 27.92 5.08
C LEU A 97 7.23 27.80 6.60
N ALA A 98 8.17 28.40 7.34
CA ALA A 98 8.17 28.37 8.80
C ALA A 98 6.90 29.01 9.38
N ALA A 99 6.43 30.10 8.78
CA ALA A 99 5.24 30.85 9.21
C ALA A 99 3.90 30.22 8.80
N GLU A 100 3.89 29.21 7.93
CA GLU A 100 2.64 28.55 7.52
C GLU A 100 2.01 27.79 8.71
N PRO A 101 0.67 27.83 8.87
CA PRO A 101 -0.01 27.21 9.98
C PRO A 101 0.11 25.68 9.94
N ARG A 102 0.28 25.07 11.12
CA ARG A 102 0.33 23.61 11.31
C ARG A 102 -0.82 23.20 12.23
N GLN A 103 -1.97 22.85 11.65
CA GLN A 103 -3.16 22.48 12.42
C GLN A 103 -3.05 21.04 12.95
N ASN A 104 -2.35 20.17 12.23
CA ASN A 104 -2.13 18.79 12.61
C ASN A 104 -0.77 18.28 12.11
N PHE A 105 -0.47 17.01 12.40
CA PHE A 105 0.78 16.38 11.99
C PHE A 105 0.89 16.21 10.47
N ILE A 106 -0.22 16.08 9.73
CA ILE A 106 -0.21 15.96 8.26
C ILE A 106 0.28 17.27 7.65
N ASP A 107 -0.16 18.43 8.15
CA ASP A 107 0.30 19.73 7.68
C ASP A 107 1.81 19.89 7.85
N LYS A 108 2.34 19.49 9.01
CA LYS A 108 3.79 19.48 9.25
C LYS A 108 4.53 18.68 8.18
N GLU A 109 4.05 17.47 7.90
CA GLU A 109 4.69 16.56 6.95
C GLU A 109 4.64 17.06 5.49
N VAL A 110 3.53 17.67 5.11
CA VAL A 110 3.36 18.29 3.78
C VAL A 110 4.27 19.51 3.66
N LEU A 111 4.30 20.40 4.66
CA LEU A 111 5.13 21.61 4.65
C LEU A 111 6.62 21.28 4.60
N ASP A 112 7.09 20.33 5.43
CA ASP A 112 8.50 19.90 5.42
C ASP A 112 8.92 19.32 4.06
N SER A 113 7.98 18.62 3.40
CA SER A 113 8.18 18.09 2.04
C SER A 113 8.21 19.21 0.99
N LEU A 114 7.33 20.20 1.07
CA LEU A 114 7.31 21.36 0.18
C LEU A 114 8.57 22.22 0.33
N THR A 115 9.01 22.49 1.56
CA THR A 115 10.28 23.20 1.85
C THR A 115 11.47 22.43 1.26
N THR A 116 11.52 21.11 1.43
CA THR A 116 12.56 20.26 0.81
C THR A 116 12.59 20.39 -0.72
N LEU A 117 11.43 20.54 -1.35
CA LEU A 117 11.29 20.61 -2.81
C LEU A 117 11.42 22.04 -3.36
N GLY A 118 11.48 23.06 -2.49
CA GLY A 118 11.44 24.47 -2.88
C GLY A 118 10.10 24.88 -3.49
N LEU A 119 9.00 24.28 -3.02
CA LEU A 119 7.65 24.52 -3.55
C LEU A 119 6.85 25.43 -2.60
N PRO A 120 6.16 26.46 -3.12
CA PRO A 120 5.20 27.23 -2.32
C PRO A 120 3.95 26.41 -2.03
N VAL A 121 3.22 26.79 -0.97
CA VAL A 121 1.87 26.29 -0.72
C VAL A 121 0.89 26.85 -1.75
N SER A 122 -0.16 26.09 -2.04
CA SER A 122 -1.29 26.63 -2.82
C SER A 122 -2.15 27.52 -1.92
N PRO A 123 -2.85 28.53 -2.48
CA PRO A 123 -3.82 29.32 -1.72
C PRO A 123 -4.87 28.44 -1.05
N ILE A 124 -5.31 28.86 0.14
CA ILE A 124 -6.42 28.21 0.84
C ILE A 124 -7.68 28.29 -0.04
N ALA A 125 -8.36 27.16 -0.22
CA ALA A 125 -9.60 27.11 -0.96
C ALA A 125 -10.66 28.00 -0.30
N ASP A 126 -11.43 28.74 -1.11
CA ASP A 126 -12.61 29.46 -0.63
C ASP A 126 -13.70 28.51 -0.12
N ASP A 127 -14.70 29.05 0.58
CA ASP A 127 -15.75 28.25 1.21
C ASP A 127 -16.64 27.50 0.22
N ALA A 128 -16.91 28.07 -0.94
CA ALA A 128 -17.71 27.41 -1.99
C ALA A 128 -16.97 26.19 -2.54
N THR A 129 -15.67 26.33 -2.80
CA THR A 129 -14.78 25.27 -3.26
C THR A 129 -14.62 24.19 -2.19
N TYR A 130 -14.42 24.58 -0.92
CA TYR A 130 -14.32 23.65 0.21
C TYR A 130 -15.60 22.81 0.35
N LEU A 131 -16.77 23.45 0.40
CA LEU A 131 -18.06 22.78 0.51
C LEU A 131 -18.28 21.78 -0.64
N ARG A 132 -18.03 22.20 -1.89
CA ARG A 132 -18.20 21.34 -3.06
C ARG A 132 -17.28 20.12 -3.02
N ARG A 133 -15.99 20.31 -2.70
CA ARG A 133 -15.03 19.20 -2.66
C ARG A 133 -15.41 18.20 -1.57
N LEU A 134 -15.63 18.70 -0.35
CA LEU A 134 -15.90 17.84 0.80
C LEU A 134 -17.18 17.02 0.64
N THR A 135 -18.25 17.61 0.08
CA THR A 135 -19.49 16.88 -0.21
C THR A 135 -19.32 15.80 -1.27
N LEU A 136 -18.60 16.10 -2.37
CA LEU A 136 -18.30 15.10 -3.40
C LEU A 136 -17.40 13.97 -2.86
N ASP A 137 -16.38 14.33 -2.10
CA ASP A 137 -15.38 13.38 -1.59
C ASP A 137 -15.93 12.48 -0.48
N LEU A 138 -16.79 13.02 0.39
CA LEU A 138 -17.36 12.26 1.51
C LEU A 138 -18.68 11.57 1.17
N THR A 139 -19.50 12.12 0.29
CA THR A 139 -20.86 11.61 0.04
C THR A 139 -21.16 11.30 -1.42
N GLY A 140 -20.25 11.63 -2.35
CA GLY A 140 -20.48 11.43 -3.78
C GLY A 140 -21.56 12.31 -4.39
N ARG A 141 -22.06 13.33 -3.66
CA ARG A 141 -23.19 14.19 -4.07
C ARG A 141 -22.81 15.66 -3.99
N LEU A 142 -23.49 16.48 -4.80
CA LEU A 142 -23.38 17.94 -4.72
C LEU A 142 -24.26 18.49 -3.58
N PRO A 143 -23.87 19.61 -2.94
CA PRO A 143 -24.69 20.25 -1.93
C PRO A 143 -25.94 20.86 -2.58
N THR A 144 -27.05 20.89 -1.84
CA THR A 144 -28.25 21.60 -2.28
C THR A 144 -28.02 23.12 -2.29
N MET A 145 -28.78 23.85 -3.11
CA MET A 145 -28.67 25.31 -3.17
C MET A 145 -28.93 25.98 -1.81
N ALA A 146 -29.89 25.46 -1.04
CA ALA A 146 -30.16 25.93 0.32
C ALA A 146 -28.94 25.74 1.24
N ARG A 147 -28.27 24.59 1.17
CA ARG A 147 -27.06 24.31 1.95
C ARG A 147 -25.89 25.22 1.56
N VAL A 148 -25.71 25.48 0.26
CA VAL A 148 -24.69 26.42 -0.22
C VAL A 148 -24.91 27.81 0.37
N ARG A 149 -26.14 28.34 0.28
CA ARG A 149 -26.47 29.66 0.83
C ARG A 149 -26.23 29.73 2.34
N ALA A 150 -26.67 28.71 3.09
CA ALA A 150 -26.46 28.65 4.53
C ALA A 150 -24.96 28.62 4.91
N PHE A 151 -24.16 27.79 4.24
CA PHE A 151 -22.74 27.65 4.55
C PHE A 151 -21.90 28.91 4.21
N LEU A 152 -22.26 29.60 3.13
CA LEU A 152 -21.60 30.85 2.74
C LEU A 152 -21.98 32.02 3.66
N ALA A 153 -23.20 32.02 4.21
CA ALA A 153 -23.65 33.01 5.17
C ALA A 153 -23.15 32.75 6.61
N ASP A 154 -22.77 31.51 6.93
CA ASP A 154 -22.26 31.14 8.25
C ASP A 154 -20.89 31.79 8.51
N VAL A 155 -20.80 32.56 9.60
CA VAL A 155 -19.59 33.27 10.05
C VAL A 155 -18.84 32.52 11.15
N ASN A 156 -19.32 31.34 11.56
CA ASN A 156 -18.67 30.53 12.57
C ASN A 156 -17.26 30.12 12.10
N PRO A 157 -16.19 30.45 12.86
CA PRO A 157 -14.82 30.10 12.48
C PRO A 157 -14.58 28.58 12.40
N LYS A 158 -15.46 27.76 13.01
CA LYS A 158 -15.40 26.30 13.00
C LYS A 158 -16.31 25.63 11.96
N LYS A 159 -17.01 26.39 11.11
CA LYS A 159 -18.00 25.83 10.17
C LYS A 159 -17.44 24.74 9.25
N ARG A 160 -16.16 24.83 8.86
CA ARG A 160 -15.48 23.82 8.02
C ARG A 160 -15.33 22.50 8.75
N GLN A 161 -14.88 22.53 10.00
CA GLN A 161 -14.76 21.34 10.83
C GLN A 161 -16.15 20.74 11.12
N ALA A 162 -17.12 21.58 11.49
CA ALA A 162 -18.49 21.12 11.74
C ALA A 162 -19.12 20.46 10.51
N LEU A 163 -18.89 21.00 9.30
CA LEU A 163 -19.33 20.37 8.06
C LEU A 163 -18.67 19.00 7.84
N ALA A 164 -17.37 18.86 8.12
CA ALA A 164 -16.67 17.59 8.00
C ALA A 164 -17.26 16.53 8.94
N ASP A 165 -17.46 16.89 10.22
CA ASP A 165 -18.04 16.00 11.23
C ASP A 165 -19.48 15.60 10.86
N GLU A 166 -20.30 16.56 10.40
CA GLU A 166 -21.66 16.30 9.92
C GLU A 166 -21.69 15.31 8.75
N LEU A 167 -20.83 15.52 7.74
CA LEU A 167 -20.79 14.66 6.56
C LEU A 167 -20.29 13.27 6.91
N LEU A 168 -19.24 13.14 7.73
CA LEU A 168 -18.71 11.84 8.18
C LEU A 168 -19.75 11.03 8.97
N GLY A 169 -20.62 11.70 9.74
CA GLY A 169 -21.72 11.07 10.48
C GLY A 169 -22.99 10.81 9.67
N SER A 170 -23.00 11.12 8.36
CA SER A 170 -24.21 11.04 7.55
C SER A 170 -24.45 9.65 6.94
N GLU A 171 -25.73 9.35 6.66
CA GLU A 171 -26.10 8.17 5.88
C GLU A 171 -25.50 8.20 4.47
N ALA A 172 -25.44 9.38 3.85
CA ALA A 172 -24.86 9.55 2.52
C ALA A 172 -23.36 9.20 2.49
N PHE A 173 -22.61 9.46 3.57
CA PHE A 173 -21.24 8.98 3.71
C PHE A 173 -21.19 7.46 3.79
N THR A 174 -22.07 6.85 4.59
CA THR A 174 -22.17 5.40 4.73
C THR A 174 -22.44 4.75 3.37
N GLU A 175 -23.45 5.20 2.63
CA GLU A 175 -23.79 4.68 1.29
C GLU A 175 -22.61 4.79 0.31
N TYR A 176 -22.01 5.98 0.24
CA TYR A 176 -20.94 6.25 -0.72
C TYR A 176 -19.67 5.44 -0.42
N TRP A 177 -19.26 5.35 0.84
CA TRP A 177 -18.06 4.60 1.24
C TRP A 177 -18.30 3.09 1.26
N THR A 178 -19.53 2.63 1.46
CA THR A 178 -19.90 1.23 1.22
C THR A 178 -19.62 0.87 -0.22
N LEU A 179 -20.08 1.68 -1.18
CA LEU A 179 -19.81 1.44 -2.60
C LEU A 179 -18.30 1.42 -2.91
N GLN A 180 -17.53 2.35 -2.32
CA GLN A 180 -16.07 2.39 -2.55
C GLN A 180 -15.37 1.15 -2.03
N LEU A 181 -15.66 0.74 -0.81
CA LEU A 181 -15.05 -0.44 -0.19
C LEU A 181 -15.56 -1.74 -0.81
N ALA A 182 -16.84 -1.81 -1.21
CA ALA A 182 -17.42 -2.94 -1.91
C ALA A 182 -16.69 -3.21 -3.24
N THR A 183 -16.31 -2.15 -3.96
CA THR A 183 -15.51 -2.26 -5.19
C THR A 183 -14.13 -2.87 -4.89
N LEU A 184 -13.46 -2.45 -3.82
CA LEU A 184 -12.17 -3.01 -3.41
C LEU A 184 -12.28 -4.47 -2.97
N LEU A 185 -13.35 -4.81 -2.25
CA LEU A 185 -13.67 -6.17 -1.80
C LEU A 185 -14.24 -7.05 -2.91
N ARG A 186 -14.46 -6.49 -4.10
CA ARG A 186 -15.04 -7.17 -5.28
C ARG A 186 -16.39 -7.81 -4.98
N ILE A 187 -17.22 -7.13 -4.19
CA ILE A 187 -18.59 -7.59 -3.87
C ILE A 187 -19.41 -7.58 -5.16
N ARG A 188 -19.80 -8.77 -5.61
CA ARG A 188 -20.61 -8.99 -6.81
C ARG A 188 -21.28 -10.36 -6.73
N PRO A 189 -22.41 -10.57 -7.43
CA PRO A 189 -22.96 -11.91 -7.59
C PRO A 189 -21.93 -12.84 -8.23
N GLN A 190 -21.78 -14.04 -7.68
CA GLN A 190 -20.88 -15.04 -8.27
C GLN A 190 -21.55 -15.65 -9.51
N SER A 191 -20.81 -15.70 -10.62
CA SER A 191 -21.26 -16.28 -11.88
C SER A 191 -21.13 -17.81 -11.85
N GLY A 192 -22.20 -18.55 -12.15
CA GLY A 192 -22.17 -20.01 -12.30
C GLY A 192 -23.09 -20.80 -11.36
N GLU A 193 -23.72 -20.14 -10.39
CA GLU A 193 -24.86 -20.68 -9.64
C GLU A 193 -26.17 -20.36 -10.38
N VAL A 194 -27.21 -21.19 -10.19
CA VAL A 194 -28.39 -21.36 -11.07
C VAL A 194 -29.14 -20.06 -11.38
N GLU A 195 -29.05 -19.05 -10.54
CA GLU A 195 -29.28 -17.64 -10.85
C GLU A 195 -28.15 -16.92 -10.10
N GLY A 196 -27.41 -16.01 -10.75
CA GLY A 196 -26.20 -15.42 -10.16
C GLY A 196 -26.43 -15.01 -8.70
N ASP A 197 -25.51 -15.42 -7.81
CA ASP A 197 -25.73 -15.40 -6.35
C ASP A 197 -25.85 -13.99 -5.77
N SER A 198 -27.02 -13.40 -5.99
CA SER A 198 -27.39 -12.05 -5.60
C SER A 198 -27.57 -11.95 -4.09
N GLN A 199 -28.00 -13.04 -3.45
CA GLN A 199 -28.18 -13.09 -2.00
C GLN A 199 -26.84 -12.97 -1.27
N GLY A 200 -25.84 -13.79 -1.60
CA GLY A 200 -24.52 -13.70 -0.94
C GLY A 200 -23.88 -12.31 -1.12
N ALA A 201 -24.01 -11.73 -2.32
CA ALA A 201 -23.53 -10.38 -2.60
C ALA A 201 -24.29 -9.30 -1.79
N ALA A 202 -25.61 -9.42 -1.65
CA ALA A 202 -26.44 -8.53 -0.84
C ALA A 202 -26.06 -8.63 0.65
N THR A 203 -25.99 -9.85 1.21
CA THR A 203 -25.57 -10.09 2.60
C THR A 203 -24.18 -9.49 2.88
N TYR A 204 -23.24 -9.62 1.93
CA TYR A 204 -21.91 -9.05 2.09
C TYR A 204 -21.91 -7.52 2.04
N HIS A 205 -22.69 -6.93 1.13
CA HIS A 205 -22.85 -5.48 1.02
C HIS A 205 -23.52 -4.89 2.27
N GLU A 206 -24.60 -5.49 2.76
CA GLU A 206 -25.33 -5.06 3.96
C GLU A 206 -24.45 -5.12 5.20
N TRP A 207 -23.69 -6.21 5.38
CA TRP A 207 -22.70 -6.31 6.45
C TRP A 207 -21.70 -5.15 6.38
N LEU A 208 -21.12 -4.87 5.21
CA LEU A 208 -20.14 -3.80 5.04
C LEU A 208 -20.73 -2.43 5.34
N ALA A 209 -21.95 -2.16 4.88
CA ALA A 209 -22.66 -0.92 5.17
C ALA A 209 -22.84 -0.71 6.68
N GLU A 210 -23.20 -1.76 7.40
CA GLU A 210 -23.35 -1.71 8.85
C GLU A 210 -22.02 -1.47 9.57
N GLN A 211 -20.92 -2.08 9.10
CA GLN A 211 -19.60 -1.82 9.70
C GLN A 211 -19.18 -0.36 9.53
N ILE A 212 -19.44 0.24 8.36
CA ILE A 212 -19.14 1.65 8.10
C ILE A 212 -20.03 2.56 8.96
N ARG A 213 -21.34 2.28 9.01
CA ARG A 213 -22.31 3.02 9.84
C ARG A 213 -21.89 3.05 11.31
N ARG A 214 -21.38 1.94 11.83
CA ARG A 214 -20.91 1.81 13.21
C ARG A 214 -19.50 2.36 13.46
N GLY A 215 -18.81 2.85 12.43
CA GLY A 215 -17.44 3.34 12.56
C GLY A 215 -16.43 2.26 12.94
N VAL A 216 -16.64 1.02 12.47
CA VAL A 216 -15.73 -0.10 12.77
C VAL A 216 -14.36 0.12 12.12
N GLY A 217 -13.30 -0.10 12.90
CA GLY A 217 -11.93 0.05 12.42
C GLY A 217 -11.58 -0.86 11.24
N TYR A 218 -10.77 -0.37 10.31
CA TYR A 218 -10.35 -1.12 9.12
C TYR A 218 -9.59 -2.41 9.47
N ASP A 219 -8.86 -2.41 10.58
CA ASP A 219 -8.21 -3.60 11.15
C ASP A 219 -9.23 -4.66 11.58
N GLN A 220 -10.32 -4.26 12.23
CA GLN A 220 -11.40 -5.18 12.64
C GLN A 220 -12.16 -5.72 11.42
N LEU A 221 -12.40 -4.90 10.40
CA LEU A 221 -12.92 -5.32 9.11
C LEU A 221 -12.05 -6.39 8.46
N ALA A 222 -10.74 -6.16 8.38
CA ALA A 222 -9.79 -7.11 7.81
C ALA A 222 -9.75 -8.43 8.60
N ARG A 223 -9.74 -8.38 9.94
CA ARG A 223 -9.83 -9.59 10.78
C ARG A 223 -11.13 -10.35 10.53
N SER A 224 -12.25 -9.65 10.40
CA SER A 224 -13.57 -10.26 10.19
C SER A 224 -13.64 -11.04 8.89
N VAL A 225 -13.14 -10.47 7.79
CA VAL A 225 -13.12 -11.15 6.48
C VAL A 225 -12.08 -12.27 6.40
N ILE A 226 -10.90 -12.09 7.01
CA ILE A 226 -9.85 -13.12 6.99
C ILE A 226 -10.22 -14.32 7.86
N ARG A 227 -10.97 -14.14 8.94
CA ARG A 227 -11.34 -15.24 9.85
C ARG A 227 -12.71 -15.84 9.53
N ALA A 228 -13.36 -15.37 8.47
CA ALA A 228 -14.75 -15.69 8.18
C ALA A 228 -14.98 -17.18 7.91
N SER A 229 -15.96 -17.77 8.60
CA SER A 229 -16.43 -19.15 8.40
C SER A 229 -17.95 -19.17 8.55
N GLY A 230 -18.63 -20.16 7.97
CA GLY A 230 -20.10 -20.29 7.98
C GLY A 230 -20.75 -20.01 6.62
N ASP A 231 -22.08 -20.00 6.59
CA ASP A 231 -22.86 -19.78 5.38
C ASP A 231 -22.72 -18.34 4.88
N SER A 232 -22.23 -18.18 3.66
CA SER A 232 -22.07 -16.89 3.01
C SER A 232 -23.37 -16.15 2.69
N HIS A 233 -24.51 -16.81 2.77
CA HIS A 233 -25.82 -16.18 2.65
C HIS A 233 -26.31 -15.57 3.97
N GLU A 234 -25.76 -16.03 5.10
CA GLU A 234 -26.11 -15.55 6.45
C GLU A 234 -25.02 -14.66 7.05
N TYR A 235 -23.76 -14.93 6.72
CA TYR A 235 -22.60 -14.20 7.23
C TYR A 235 -21.79 -13.59 6.08
N GLY A 236 -22.05 -12.31 5.81
CA GLY A 236 -21.46 -11.56 4.70
C GLY A 236 -19.96 -11.75 4.46
N PRO A 237 -19.08 -11.64 5.49
CA PRO A 237 -17.64 -11.80 5.35
C PRO A 237 -17.18 -13.12 4.71
N ALA A 238 -17.95 -14.20 4.83
CA ALA A 238 -17.62 -15.50 4.25
C ALA A 238 -17.53 -15.45 2.70
N ASN A 239 -18.22 -14.50 2.05
CA ASN A 239 -18.12 -14.27 0.61
C ASN A 239 -16.70 -13.86 0.14
N PHE A 240 -15.82 -13.43 1.06
CA PHE A 240 -14.43 -13.12 0.73
C PHE A 240 -13.68 -14.29 0.08
N TYR A 241 -14.00 -15.54 0.47
CA TYR A 241 -13.39 -16.75 -0.07
C TYR A 241 -14.00 -17.22 -1.39
N ARG A 242 -15.28 -16.87 -1.61
CA ARG A 242 -16.02 -17.19 -2.84
C ARG A 242 -15.64 -16.29 -4.02
N THR A 243 -14.96 -15.18 -3.74
CA THR A 243 -14.57 -14.18 -4.76
C THR A 243 -13.56 -14.73 -5.78
N THR A 244 -12.68 -15.64 -5.37
CA THR A 244 -11.62 -16.17 -6.26
C THR A 244 -11.71 -17.66 -6.52
N GLY A 245 -12.21 -18.44 -5.55
CA GLY A 245 -12.36 -19.90 -5.63
C GLY A 245 -11.05 -20.69 -5.76
N ASP A 246 -9.89 -20.04 -5.64
CA ASP A 246 -8.57 -20.67 -5.80
C ASP A 246 -7.59 -20.12 -4.75
N PRO A 247 -6.89 -20.98 -3.99
CA PRO A 247 -6.00 -20.53 -2.91
C PRO A 247 -4.87 -19.59 -3.36
N ARG A 248 -4.34 -19.76 -4.57
CA ARG A 248 -3.28 -18.91 -5.10
C ARG A 248 -3.83 -17.54 -5.50
N LYS A 249 -4.99 -17.50 -6.16
CA LYS A 249 -5.70 -16.24 -6.46
C LYS A 249 -6.15 -15.54 -5.18
N GLN A 250 -6.54 -16.27 -4.14
CA GLN A 250 -6.88 -15.71 -2.83
C GLN A 250 -5.66 -15.04 -2.18
N ALA A 251 -4.49 -15.69 -2.23
CA ALA A 251 -3.23 -15.11 -1.76
C ALA A 251 -2.88 -13.81 -2.50
N GLU A 252 -3.03 -13.80 -3.82
CA GLU A 252 -2.85 -12.60 -4.62
C GLU A 252 -3.82 -11.49 -4.21
N PHE A 253 -5.12 -11.81 -4.14
CA PHE A 253 -6.15 -10.84 -3.81
C PHE A 253 -5.96 -10.24 -2.42
N MET A 254 -5.70 -11.06 -1.40
CA MET A 254 -5.42 -10.60 -0.03
C MET A 254 -4.20 -9.68 0.00
N SER A 255 -3.11 -10.08 -0.66
CA SER A 255 -1.87 -9.28 -0.67
C SER A 255 -2.03 -7.94 -1.38
N GLU A 256 -2.76 -7.93 -2.50
CA GLU A 256 -3.05 -6.70 -3.24
C GLU A 256 -3.96 -5.80 -2.41
N LEU A 257 -5.06 -6.35 -1.89
CA LEU A 257 -6.06 -5.62 -1.11
C LEU A 257 -5.48 -5.02 0.17
N PHE A 258 -4.91 -5.86 1.04
CA PHE A 258 -4.55 -5.41 2.39
C PHE A 258 -3.10 -4.97 2.54
N MET A 259 -2.17 -5.54 1.78
CA MET A 259 -0.76 -5.12 1.85
C MET A 259 -0.43 -4.07 0.80
N GLY A 260 -1.27 -3.92 -0.24
CA GLY A 260 -0.93 -3.09 -1.39
C GLY A 260 0.30 -3.62 -2.12
N SER A 261 0.60 -4.92 -2.02
CA SER A 261 1.77 -5.56 -2.61
C SER A 261 1.34 -6.64 -3.59
N ARG A 262 1.99 -6.70 -4.75
CA ARG A 262 1.67 -7.69 -5.79
C ARG A 262 2.57 -8.91 -5.66
N LEU A 263 2.09 -9.95 -5.00
CA LEU A 263 2.83 -11.20 -4.86
C LEU A 263 2.84 -12.05 -6.14
N ARG A 264 1.98 -11.78 -7.14
CA ARG A 264 1.81 -12.60 -8.36
C ARG A 264 3.11 -13.02 -9.04
N CYS A 265 4.10 -12.12 -9.19
CA CYS A 265 5.36 -12.47 -9.84
C CYS A 265 6.12 -13.57 -9.09
N ALA A 266 5.94 -13.66 -7.77
CA ALA A 266 6.55 -14.66 -6.91
C ALA A 266 6.00 -16.09 -7.13
N ASN A 267 4.91 -16.25 -7.89
CA ASN A 267 4.34 -17.56 -8.21
C ASN A 267 5.35 -18.48 -8.91
N CYS A 268 6.06 -17.97 -9.92
CA CYS A 268 6.98 -18.78 -10.75
C CYS A 268 8.45 -18.66 -10.35
N HIS A 269 8.86 -17.53 -9.77
CA HIS A 269 10.22 -17.28 -9.31
C HIS A 269 10.21 -16.17 -8.26
N ASN A 270 11.24 -16.04 -7.41
CA ASN A 270 11.33 -14.91 -6.47
C ASN A 270 11.14 -13.57 -7.20
N HIS A 271 10.39 -12.65 -6.58
CA HIS A 271 10.02 -11.39 -7.21
C HIS A 271 11.29 -10.60 -7.61
N PRO A 272 11.46 -10.20 -8.89
CA PRO A 272 12.74 -9.73 -9.40
C PRO A 272 13.10 -8.32 -8.91
N LEU A 273 12.08 -7.55 -8.50
CA LEU A 273 12.19 -6.15 -8.09
C LEU A 273 11.69 -5.88 -6.66
N ASP A 274 11.39 -6.93 -5.90
CA ASP A 274 10.84 -6.80 -4.55
C ASP A 274 11.45 -7.86 -3.62
N ARG A 275 11.02 -7.91 -2.36
CA ARG A 275 11.51 -8.87 -1.36
C ARG A 275 10.82 -10.22 -1.39
N TRP A 276 9.65 -10.31 -2.04
CA TRP A 276 8.79 -11.49 -1.96
C TRP A 276 9.42 -12.69 -2.66
N THR A 277 9.50 -13.79 -1.93
CA THR A 277 10.00 -15.08 -2.40
C THR A 277 8.87 -15.98 -2.87
N GLN A 278 9.21 -17.02 -3.63
CA GLN A 278 8.26 -18.06 -4.01
C GLN A 278 7.69 -18.78 -2.79
N ASP A 279 8.51 -18.97 -1.75
CA ASP A 279 8.07 -19.53 -0.47
C ASP A 279 7.01 -18.62 0.20
N ASP A 280 7.15 -17.30 0.12
CA ASP A 280 6.13 -16.35 0.63
C ASP A 280 4.80 -16.48 -0.13
N TYR A 281 4.85 -16.61 -1.46
CA TYR A 281 3.65 -16.75 -2.29
C TYR A 281 2.91 -18.06 -1.99
N HIS A 282 3.60 -19.20 -2.13
CA HIS A 282 2.95 -20.51 -2.00
C HIS A 282 2.67 -20.87 -0.55
N GLY A 283 3.46 -20.37 0.41
CA GLY A 283 3.17 -20.54 1.82
C GLY A 283 1.95 -19.73 2.27
N LEU A 284 1.74 -18.53 1.72
CA LEU A 284 0.47 -17.82 1.94
C LEU A 284 -0.70 -18.53 1.27
N ALA A 285 -0.53 -19.01 0.04
CA ALA A 285 -1.56 -19.79 -0.65
C ALA A 285 -1.89 -21.08 0.13
N ALA A 286 -0.93 -21.70 0.81
CA ALA A 286 -1.15 -22.88 1.64
C ALA A 286 -2.03 -22.61 2.87
N ILE A 287 -2.07 -21.37 3.40
CA ILE A 287 -3.04 -20.97 4.44
C ILE A 287 -4.46 -21.04 3.86
N PHE A 288 -4.67 -20.45 2.68
CA PHE A 288 -5.99 -20.44 2.04
C PHE A 288 -6.39 -21.77 1.41
N ALA A 289 -5.44 -22.66 1.16
CA ALA A 289 -5.71 -23.99 0.63
C ALA A 289 -6.61 -24.81 1.56
N ARG A 290 -6.56 -24.52 2.86
CA ARG A 290 -7.30 -25.22 3.90
C ARG A 290 -8.64 -24.57 4.25
N VAL A 291 -9.16 -23.74 3.35
CA VAL A 291 -10.44 -23.04 3.49
C VAL A 291 -11.28 -23.40 2.28
N ASP A 292 -12.50 -23.87 2.49
CA ASP A 292 -13.43 -24.08 1.39
C ASP A 292 -13.84 -22.73 0.76
N SER A 293 -14.25 -22.77 -0.49
CA SER A 293 -14.77 -21.62 -1.25
C SER A 293 -16.19 -21.87 -1.78
N GLY A 294 -16.85 -22.92 -1.32
CA GLY A 294 -18.29 -23.13 -1.52
C GLY A 294 -19.17 -22.14 -0.76
N ARG A 295 -20.49 -22.37 -0.75
CA ARG A 295 -21.44 -21.50 -0.03
C ARG A 295 -21.16 -21.46 1.48
N VAL A 296 -20.88 -22.61 2.08
CA VAL A 296 -20.52 -22.72 3.50
C VAL A 296 -19.00 -22.77 3.59
N ILE A 297 -18.41 -21.78 4.26
CA ILE A 297 -16.96 -21.66 4.42
C ILE A 297 -16.53 -22.42 5.66
N GLU A 298 -15.81 -23.51 5.45
CA GLU A 298 -15.29 -24.37 6.50
C GLU A 298 -13.80 -24.63 6.32
N ILE A 299 -13.18 -25.17 7.36
CA ILE A 299 -11.80 -25.63 7.27
C ILE A 299 -11.76 -26.96 6.55
N ASN A 300 -10.90 -27.05 5.53
CA ASN A 300 -10.56 -28.27 4.83
C ASN A 300 -9.12 -28.68 5.18
N PRO A 301 -8.89 -29.54 6.19
CA PRO A 301 -7.54 -29.93 6.61
C PRO A 301 -6.71 -30.61 5.52
N SER A 302 -7.38 -31.20 4.52
CA SER A 302 -6.75 -31.92 3.40
C SER A 302 -6.34 -31.01 2.23
N GLY A 303 -6.73 -29.74 2.30
CA GLY A 303 -6.43 -28.72 1.34
C GLY A 303 -4.93 -28.45 1.21
N ARG A 304 -4.44 -28.40 -0.03
CA ARG A 304 -3.00 -28.31 -0.31
C ARG A 304 -2.70 -27.52 -1.59
N VAL A 305 -1.56 -26.86 -1.59
CA VAL A 305 -0.96 -26.22 -2.78
C VAL A 305 0.41 -26.82 -2.99
N ILE A 306 0.71 -27.24 -4.23
CA ILE A 306 2.05 -27.76 -4.58
C ILE A 306 2.99 -26.60 -4.87
N HIS A 307 4.17 -26.64 -4.24
CA HIS A 307 5.23 -25.67 -4.44
C HIS A 307 6.01 -26.02 -5.73
N PRO A 308 6.03 -25.17 -6.75
CA PRO A 308 6.50 -25.54 -8.09
C PRO A 308 8.00 -25.84 -8.19
N ARG A 309 8.82 -25.30 -7.26
CA ARG A 309 10.28 -25.58 -7.22
C ARG A 309 10.64 -26.87 -6.48
N THR A 310 9.90 -27.24 -5.43
CA THR A 310 10.23 -28.43 -4.61
C THR A 310 9.39 -29.63 -5.01
N LEU A 311 8.27 -29.41 -5.73
CA LEU A 311 7.27 -30.42 -6.08
C LEU A 311 6.59 -31.07 -4.87
N GLU A 312 6.74 -30.45 -3.69
CA GLU A 312 6.14 -30.89 -2.44
C GLU A 312 4.93 -30.01 -2.08
N THR A 313 4.17 -30.44 -1.07
CA THR A 313 3.12 -29.59 -0.48
C THR A 313 3.77 -28.38 0.18
N ALA A 314 3.33 -27.18 -0.22
CA ALA A 314 3.78 -25.94 0.37
C ALA A 314 3.41 -25.87 1.86
N VAL A 315 4.37 -25.42 2.68
CA VAL A 315 4.15 -25.23 4.12
C VAL A 315 3.56 -23.84 4.35
N PRO A 316 2.47 -23.69 5.12
CA PRO A 316 1.89 -22.40 5.45
C PRO A 316 2.94 -21.40 5.97
N ARG A 317 2.87 -20.16 5.48
CA ARG A 317 3.86 -19.11 5.79
C ARG A 317 3.21 -17.74 5.81
N ILE A 318 3.60 -16.94 6.79
CA ILE A 318 3.28 -15.51 6.80
C ILE A 318 4.29 -14.78 5.90
N PRO A 319 3.85 -13.98 4.90
CA PRO A 319 4.77 -13.36 3.94
C PRO A 319 5.88 -12.51 4.55
N GLY A 320 7.12 -12.84 4.24
CA GLY A 320 8.31 -12.13 4.76
C GLY A 320 8.66 -12.46 6.21
N GLU A 321 7.95 -13.39 6.84
CA GLU A 321 8.18 -13.86 8.22
C GLU A 321 8.61 -15.34 8.22
N GLN A 322 8.27 -16.10 9.27
CA GLN A 322 8.55 -17.52 9.38
C GLN A 322 7.42 -18.42 8.84
N PHE A 323 7.77 -19.67 8.55
CA PHE A 323 6.79 -20.73 8.31
C PHE A 323 5.98 -20.97 9.58
N LEU A 324 4.70 -21.26 9.43
CA LEU A 324 3.85 -21.66 10.54
C LEU A 324 4.22 -23.09 10.97
N PRO A 325 4.10 -23.42 12.28
CA PRO A 325 4.26 -24.78 12.74
C PRO A 325 3.32 -25.73 12.00
N ARG A 326 3.78 -26.95 11.68
CA ARG A 326 2.96 -27.95 10.98
C ARG A 326 1.69 -28.36 11.75
N THR A 327 1.64 -28.09 13.05
CA THR A 327 0.50 -28.30 13.93
C THR A 327 -0.64 -27.29 13.71
N VAL A 328 -0.34 -26.13 13.11
CA VAL A 328 -1.36 -25.13 12.78
C VAL A 328 -2.16 -25.64 11.60
N VAL A 329 -3.45 -25.93 11.82
CA VAL A 329 -4.38 -26.38 10.77
C VAL A 329 -4.94 -25.17 10.02
N ASP A 330 -5.56 -24.23 10.74
CA ASP A 330 -6.02 -22.95 10.21
C ASP A 330 -5.01 -21.84 10.53
N GLY A 331 -4.36 -21.30 9.50
CA GLY A 331 -3.37 -20.22 9.65
C GLY A 331 -3.95 -18.80 9.55
N ARG A 332 -5.28 -18.66 9.45
CA ARG A 332 -5.94 -17.36 9.23
C ARG A 332 -5.86 -16.46 10.46
N ASP A 333 -5.83 -17.03 11.65
CA ASP A 333 -5.70 -16.26 12.89
C ASP A 333 -4.31 -15.62 13.02
N GLU A 334 -3.26 -16.36 12.71
CA GLU A 334 -1.89 -15.86 12.63
C GLU A 334 -1.75 -14.80 11.54
N LEU A 335 -2.35 -15.05 10.38
CA LEU A 335 -2.36 -14.10 9.27
C LEU A 335 -3.08 -12.80 9.64
N ALA A 336 -4.27 -12.89 10.23
CA ALA A 336 -5.04 -11.73 10.64
C ALA A 336 -4.29 -10.92 11.71
N LYS A 337 -3.70 -11.58 12.70
CA LYS A 337 -2.88 -10.94 13.74
C LYS A 337 -1.66 -10.24 13.16
N TRP A 338 -0.89 -10.90 12.31
CA TRP A 338 0.28 -10.30 11.67
C TRP A 338 -0.08 -9.12 10.76
N LEU A 339 -1.12 -9.28 9.94
CA LEU A 339 -1.52 -8.27 8.97
C LEU A 339 -1.96 -6.98 9.65
N THR A 340 -2.73 -7.12 10.74
CA THR A 340 -3.33 -5.99 11.45
C THR A 340 -2.51 -5.52 12.66
N SER A 341 -1.28 -6.00 12.79
CA SER A 341 -0.34 -5.50 13.80
C SER A 341 0.05 -4.05 13.50
N PRO A 342 0.18 -3.18 14.52
CA PRO A 342 0.74 -1.83 14.36
C PRO A 342 2.14 -1.84 13.70
N ASP A 343 2.91 -2.91 13.91
CA ASP A 343 4.25 -3.07 13.34
C ASP A 343 4.25 -3.49 11.86
N ASN A 344 3.08 -3.85 11.31
CA ASN A 344 2.98 -4.27 9.92
C ASN A 344 3.25 -3.08 8.98
N PRO A 345 4.31 -3.11 8.15
CA PRO A 345 4.70 -1.93 7.37
C PRO A 345 3.88 -1.74 6.09
N PHE A 346 2.82 -2.53 5.88
CA PHE A 346 2.01 -2.53 4.66
C PHE A 346 0.56 -2.12 4.93
N PHE A 347 -0.08 -2.72 5.94
CA PHE A 347 -1.52 -2.66 6.12
C PHE A 347 -2.09 -1.23 6.17
N ALA A 348 -1.66 -0.44 7.16
CA ALA A 348 -2.11 0.94 7.31
C ALA A 348 -1.72 1.80 6.09
N ARG A 349 -0.53 1.59 5.54
CA ARG A 349 -0.05 2.36 4.38
C ARG A 349 -0.88 2.12 3.13
N ALA A 350 -1.28 0.86 2.92
CA ALA A 350 -2.06 0.47 1.76
C ALA A 350 -3.42 1.14 1.75
N ILE A 351 -4.15 1.13 2.88
CA ILE A 351 -5.44 1.79 2.95
C ILE A 351 -5.31 3.32 2.93
N VAL A 352 -4.34 3.90 3.65
CA VAL A 352 -4.19 5.36 3.68
C VAL A 352 -3.81 5.90 2.31
N ASN A 353 -2.96 5.22 1.54
CA ASN A 353 -2.64 5.65 0.18
C ASN A 353 -3.84 5.59 -0.77
N ARG A 354 -4.75 4.63 -0.58
CA ARG A 354 -6.01 4.58 -1.34
C ARG A 354 -6.95 5.71 -0.97
N LEU A 355 -7.10 5.99 0.33
CA LEU A 355 -7.88 7.13 0.81
C LEU A 355 -7.28 8.45 0.27
N TRP A 356 -5.97 8.62 0.40
CA TRP A 356 -5.27 9.80 -0.12
C TRP A 356 -5.45 9.95 -1.63
N LYS A 357 -5.28 8.87 -2.40
CA LYS A 357 -5.52 8.88 -3.85
C LYS A 357 -6.94 9.31 -4.18
N ARG A 358 -7.93 8.84 -3.41
CA ARG A 358 -9.33 9.18 -3.62
C ARG A 358 -9.58 10.67 -3.40
N MET A 359 -9.08 11.24 -2.29
CA MET A 359 -9.29 12.64 -1.93
C MET A 359 -8.47 13.60 -2.80
N MET A 360 -7.24 13.22 -3.15
CA MET A 360 -6.26 14.11 -3.80
C MET A 360 -6.11 13.84 -5.30
N GLY A 361 -6.79 12.83 -5.84
CA GLY A 361 -6.67 12.38 -7.23
C GLY A 361 -5.37 11.62 -7.57
N ARG A 362 -4.41 11.57 -6.64
CA ARG A 362 -3.12 10.87 -6.82
C ARG A 362 -2.61 10.34 -5.49
N GLY A 363 -2.22 9.06 -5.46
CA GLY A 363 -1.64 8.42 -4.28
C GLY A 363 -0.25 8.96 -3.93
N LEU A 364 0.11 8.83 -2.65
CA LEU A 364 1.47 8.98 -2.15
C LEU A 364 2.43 7.98 -2.82
N VAL A 365 1.91 6.77 -3.10
CA VAL A 365 2.53 5.74 -3.94
C VAL A 365 1.61 5.47 -5.12
N GLU A 366 2.20 5.45 -6.31
CA GLU A 366 1.51 5.11 -7.55
C GLU A 366 2.30 4.06 -8.35
N PRO A 367 1.65 2.96 -8.80
CA PRO A 367 0.22 2.59 -8.58
C PRO A 367 -0.18 2.36 -7.11
N ALA A 368 -1.47 2.57 -6.80
CA ALA A 368 -1.98 2.53 -5.42
C ALA A 368 -1.84 1.17 -4.70
N ASP A 369 -1.66 0.11 -5.49
CA ASP A 369 -1.56 -1.30 -5.13
C ASP A 369 -0.14 -1.87 -5.41
N ASP A 370 0.87 -1.02 -5.58
CA ASP A 370 2.27 -1.41 -5.84
C ASP A 370 3.25 -0.82 -4.81
N PHE A 371 2.98 -1.10 -3.54
CA PHE A 371 3.95 -0.95 -2.46
C PHE A 371 5.01 -2.03 -2.57
N ARG A 372 6.16 -1.65 -3.11
CA ARG A 372 7.35 -2.49 -3.08
C ARG A 372 8.13 -2.21 -1.82
N ALA A 373 8.54 -3.25 -1.10
CA ALA A 373 9.32 -3.11 0.13
C ALA A 373 10.66 -2.37 -0.09
N ARG A 374 11.15 -2.36 -1.34
CA ARG A 374 12.38 -1.65 -1.75
C ARG A 374 12.14 -0.22 -2.20
N ILE A 375 10.90 0.18 -2.45
CA ILE A 375 10.54 1.56 -2.73
C ILE A 375 10.37 2.27 -1.38
N ARG A 376 11.47 2.83 -0.87
CA ARG A 376 11.40 3.94 0.09
C ARG A 376 10.97 5.20 -0.68
N GLN A 377 9.75 5.23 -1.22
CA GLN A 377 9.13 6.46 -1.72
C GLN A 377 8.66 7.24 -0.51
N ILE A 378 9.16 8.47 -0.31
CA ILE A 378 8.54 9.63 0.40
C ILE A 378 8.11 9.43 1.88
N ILE A 379 7.89 8.20 2.33
CA ILE A 379 7.03 7.79 3.44
C ILE A 379 7.78 7.74 4.78
N ARG A 380 9.10 7.91 4.80
CA ARG A 380 9.81 8.03 6.08
C ARG A 380 9.51 9.34 6.80
N TYR A 381 9.00 10.34 6.10
CA TYR A 381 8.62 11.61 6.72
C TYR A 381 7.23 11.45 7.34
N CYS A 382 6.18 11.05 6.59
CA CYS A 382 4.82 11.07 7.17
C CYS A 382 4.45 10.00 8.22
N TRP A 383 5.32 9.02 8.54
CA TRP A 383 4.88 7.77 9.18
C TRP A 383 5.72 7.27 10.37
N THR A 384 6.70 8.02 10.86
CA THR A 384 7.47 7.61 12.06
C THR A 384 6.82 7.99 13.40
N SER A 385 5.57 8.49 13.38
CA SER A 385 4.91 9.05 14.57
C SER A 385 3.45 8.60 14.74
N TRP A 386 3.06 7.48 14.14
CA TRP A 386 1.73 6.90 14.37
C TRP A 386 1.83 5.88 15.51
N PRO A 387 1.19 6.12 16.68
CA PRO A 387 0.96 5.10 17.69
C PRO A 387 -0.07 4.06 17.24
#